data_AF-A0A942BQR2-F1
#
_entry.id   AF-A0A942BQR2-F1
#
_cell.length_a   1.000
_cell.length_b   1.000
_cell.length_c   1.000
_cell.angle_alpha   90.00
_cell.angle_beta   90.00
_cell.angle_gamma   90.00
#
_symmetry.space_group_name_H-M   'P 1'
#
loop_
_entity.id
_entity.type
_entity.pdbx_description
1 polymer ?
#
loop_
_entity_poly.entity_id
_entity_poly.type
_entity_poly.pdbx_seq_one_letter_code
_entity_poly.pdbx_strand_id
1 'polypeptide(L)'
;MACPQCGSEILVPVADHYLEEVRKTGADPRVLDAFAPPSRKAILHGVIFGFFVWIGVLAPFFAPIGQALRDSSPFWILAVIWFPIFWRARKADKVTRAAYDARRLCPSCGWHD
;
A
#
# COMPACT_ATOMS: atom_id res chain seq x y z
N MET A 1 15.29 19.59 -15.35
CA MET A 1 15.91 20.19 -14.15
C MET A 1 17.21 19.44 -13.92
N ALA A 2 18.34 20.15 -13.78
CA ALA A 2 19.62 19.51 -13.54
C ALA A 2 19.75 19.07 -12.08
N CYS A 3 20.48 17.98 -11.82
CA CYS A 3 20.81 17.52 -10.48
C CYS A 3 21.57 18.61 -9.73
N PRO A 4 21.15 18.99 -8.51
CA PRO A 4 21.80 20.07 -7.75
C PRO A 4 23.22 19.71 -7.28
N GLN A 5 23.55 18.41 -7.23
CA GLN A 5 24.83 17.94 -6.69
C GLN A 5 25.92 17.75 -7.74
N CYS A 6 25.58 17.26 -8.94
CA CYS A 6 26.56 17.01 -10.00
C CYS A 6 26.24 17.71 -11.34
N GLY A 7 25.14 18.45 -11.44
CA GLY A 7 24.76 19.20 -12.65
C GLY A 7 24.26 18.35 -13.81
N SER A 8 24.09 17.03 -13.64
CA SER A 8 23.55 16.16 -14.69
C SER A 8 22.10 16.51 -15.02
N GLU A 9 21.72 16.48 -16.30
CA GLU A 9 20.34 16.80 -16.72
C GLU A 9 19.36 15.63 -16.54
N ILE A 10 19.87 14.42 -16.31
CA ILE A 10 19.08 13.19 -16.27
C ILE A 10 18.64 12.90 -14.84
N LEU A 11 17.34 13.06 -14.59
CA LEU A 11 16.67 12.65 -13.37
C LEU A 11 15.64 11.56 -13.70
N VAL A 12 15.77 10.41 -13.04
CA VAL A 12 14.91 9.24 -13.26
C VAL A 12 13.97 9.10 -12.05
N PRO A 13 12.70 8.68 -12.21
CA PRO A 13 11.85 8.35 -11.07
C PRO A 13 12.50 7.26 -10.19
N VAL A 14 12.48 7.45 -8.86
CA VAL A 14 12.99 6.44 -7.91
C VAL A 14 12.26 5.10 -8.09
N ALA A 15 10.95 5.15 -8.36
CA ALA A 15 10.13 3.97 -8.59
C ALA A 15 10.63 3.10 -9.77
N ASP A 16 11.03 3.75 -10.87
CA ASP A 16 11.51 3.05 -12.07
C ASP A 16 12.89 2.42 -11.81
N HIS A 17 13.76 3.15 -11.12
CA HIS A 17 15.08 2.65 -10.73
C HIS A 17 14.97 1.41 -9.81
N TYR A 18 14.08 1.46 -8.81
CA TYR A 18 13.82 0.31 -7.94
C TYR A 18 13.34 -0.91 -8.74
N LEU A 19 12.42 -0.74 -9.68
CA LEU A 19 11.92 -1.85 -10.50
C LEU A 19 13.00 -2.43 -11.42
N GLU A 20 13.89 -1.60 -11.92
CA GLU A 20 15.05 -2.04 -12.68
C GLU A 20 16.02 -2.84 -11.82
N GLU A 21 16.32 -2.35 -10.60
CA GLU A 21 17.20 -3.04 -9.66
C GLU A 21 16.65 -4.42 -9.26
N VAL A 22 15.34 -4.52 -9.00
CA VAL A 22 14.67 -5.81 -8.72
C VAL A 22 14.80 -6.82 -9.87
N ARG A 23 14.86 -6.37 -11.13
CA ARG A 23 15.00 -7.25 -12.30
C ARG A 23 16.42 -7.78 -12.48
N LYS A 24 17.43 -7.14 -11.87
CA LYS A 24 18.83 -7.56 -11.99
C LYS A 24 19.06 -8.85 -11.20
N THR A 25 19.72 -9.82 -11.83
CA THR A 25 20.18 -11.01 -11.14
C THR A 25 21.33 -10.64 -10.20
N GLY A 26 21.17 -10.85 -8.89
CA GLY A 26 22.17 -10.45 -7.89
C GLY A 26 22.06 -9.01 -7.40
N ALA A 27 20.85 -8.41 -7.45
CA ALA A 27 20.56 -7.08 -6.93
C ALA A 27 21.08 -6.87 -5.50
N ASP A 28 21.66 -5.70 -5.21
CA ASP A 28 22.16 -5.37 -3.87
C ASP A 28 20.97 -5.13 -2.92
N PRO A 29 20.81 -5.94 -1.85
CA PRO A 29 19.73 -5.76 -0.90
C PRO A 29 19.74 -4.39 -0.21
N ARG A 30 20.90 -3.74 -0.06
CA ARG A 30 21.00 -2.40 0.54
C ARG A 30 20.37 -1.33 -0.35
N VAL A 31 20.58 -1.44 -1.66
CA VAL A 31 19.99 -0.54 -2.66
C VAL A 31 18.48 -0.73 -2.71
N LEU A 32 18.03 -1.99 -2.70
CA LEU A 32 16.61 -2.31 -2.67
C LEU A 32 15.89 -1.78 -1.44
N ASP A 33 16.50 -1.88 -0.26
CA ASP A 33 15.91 -1.37 0.98
C ASP A 33 15.84 0.16 0.99
N ALA A 34 16.91 0.84 0.53
CA ALA A 34 16.97 2.31 0.48
C ALA A 34 15.89 2.93 -0.43
N PHE A 35 15.56 2.25 -1.54
CA PHE A 35 14.58 2.74 -2.53
C PHE A 35 13.25 1.99 -2.49
N ALA A 36 13.01 1.17 -1.48
CA ALA A 36 11.79 0.38 -1.37
C ALA A 36 10.53 1.27 -1.34
N PRO A 37 9.43 0.84 -1.99
CA PRO A 37 8.17 1.53 -1.89
C PRO A 37 7.59 1.45 -0.46
N PRO A 38 6.77 2.42 -0.04
CA PRO A 38 6.15 2.40 1.28
C PRO A 38 5.22 1.18 1.49
N SER A 39 5.11 0.74 2.75
CA SER A 39 4.27 -0.41 3.15
C SER A 39 2.80 -0.22 2.75
N ARG A 40 2.17 -1.26 2.18
CA ARG A 40 0.76 -1.23 1.76
C ARG A 40 -0.21 -1.64 2.88
N LYS A 41 -0.29 -0.84 3.95
CA LYS A 41 -1.14 -1.13 5.14
C LYS A 41 -2.62 -1.20 4.78
N ALA A 42 -3.06 -0.44 3.78
CA ALA A 42 -4.43 -0.45 3.29
C ALA A 42 -4.86 -1.82 2.75
N ILE A 43 -3.93 -2.61 2.19
CA ILE A 43 -4.25 -3.98 1.73
C ILE A 43 -4.61 -4.86 2.92
N LEU A 44 -3.78 -4.86 3.96
CA LEU A 44 -4.03 -5.67 5.16
C LEU A 44 -5.39 -5.30 5.80
N HIS A 45 -5.62 -4.01 6.05
CA HIS A 45 -6.90 -3.56 6.62
C HIS A 45 -8.08 -3.81 5.68
N GLY A 46 -7.87 -3.72 4.36
CA GLY A 46 -8.87 -4.01 3.35
C GLY A 46 -9.27 -5.48 3.32
N VAL A 47 -8.31 -6.40 3.48
CA VAL A 47 -8.58 -7.84 3.60
C VAL A 47 -9.39 -8.13 4.85
N ILE A 48 -9.01 -7.57 6.01
CA ILE A 48 -9.75 -7.77 7.26
C ILE A 48 -11.17 -7.19 7.17
N PHE A 49 -11.31 -5.99 6.62
CA PHE A 49 -12.62 -5.38 6.38
C PHE A 49 -13.48 -6.23 5.43
N GLY A 50 -12.92 -6.65 4.30
CA GLY A 50 -13.59 -7.51 3.33
C GLY A 50 -14.03 -8.85 3.92
N PHE A 51 -13.21 -9.44 4.80
CA PHE A 51 -13.55 -10.66 5.53
C PHE A 51 -14.79 -10.48 6.43
N PHE A 52 -14.86 -9.38 7.21
CA PHE A 52 -16.04 -9.11 8.04
C PHE A 52 -17.30 -8.88 7.20
N VAL A 53 -17.19 -8.14 6.09
CA VAL A 53 -18.32 -7.95 5.17
C VAL A 53 -18.75 -9.28 4.55
N TRP A 54 -17.80 -10.10 4.11
CA TRP A 54 -18.07 -11.40 3.48
C TRP A 54 -18.80 -12.35 4.42
N ILE A 55 -18.36 -12.46 5.69
CA ILE A 55 -19.06 -13.26 6.69
C ILE A 55 -20.42 -12.66 7.04
N GLY A 56 -20.52 -11.34 7.19
CA GLY A 56 -21.79 -10.66 7.46
C GLY A 56 -22.84 -10.91 6.38
N VAL A 57 -22.41 -11.06 5.12
CA VAL A 57 -23.26 -11.42 3.98
C VAL A 57 -23.56 -12.91 3.92
N LEU A 58 -22.62 -13.78 4.27
CA LEU A 58 -22.77 -15.23 4.18
C LEU A 58 -23.54 -15.86 5.35
N ALA A 59 -23.37 -15.36 6.57
CA ALA A 59 -23.99 -15.91 7.78
C ALA A 59 -25.51 -16.16 7.63
N PRO A 60 -26.30 -15.29 6.96
CA PRO A 60 -27.72 -15.54 6.72
C PRO A 60 -28.06 -16.75 5.86
N PHE A 61 -27.15 -17.22 5.00
CA PHE A 61 -27.36 -18.38 4.15
C PHE A 61 -27.17 -19.71 4.89
N PHE A 62 -26.53 -19.69 6.07
CA PHE A 62 -26.24 -20.87 6.88
C PHE A 62 -27.13 -20.99 8.12
N ALA A 63 -28.06 -20.04 8.35
CA ALA A 63 -28.87 -19.97 9.55
C ALA A 63 -30.36 -19.69 9.25
N PRO A 64 -31.31 -20.17 10.08
CA PRO A 64 -32.73 -19.81 9.97
C PRO A 64 -32.93 -18.29 10.04
N ILE A 65 -33.94 -17.74 9.36
CA ILE A 65 -34.16 -16.28 9.16
C ILE A 65 -34.04 -15.45 10.46
N GLY A 66 -34.59 -15.94 11.58
CA GLY A 66 -34.50 -15.26 12.88
C GLY A 66 -33.13 -15.33 13.56
N GLN A 67 -32.34 -16.37 13.25
CA GLN A 67 -30.99 -16.59 13.76
C GLN A 67 -29.95 -15.83 12.91
N ALA A 68 -30.17 -15.75 11.60
CA ALA A 68 -29.36 -15.07 10.61
C ALA A 68 -29.02 -13.61 10.95
N LEU A 69 -30.02 -12.84 11.41
CA LEU A 69 -29.83 -11.46 11.84
C LEU A 69 -28.96 -11.36 13.10
N ARG A 70 -29.14 -12.28 14.04
CA ARG A 70 -28.37 -12.32 15.29
C ARG A 70 -26.91 -12.71 15.04
N ASP A 71 -26.70 -13.67 14.15
CA ASP A 71 -25.38 -14.22 13.81
C ASP A 71 -24.58 -13.28 12.89
N SER A 72 -25.25 -12.51 12.03
CA SER A 72 -24.58 -11.53 11.15
C SER A 72 -24.28 -10.20 11.85
N SER A 73 -25.06 -9.80 12.86
CA SER A 73 -24.91 -8.49 13.53
C SER A 73 -23.50 -8.17 14.06
N PRO A 74 -22.74 -9.11 14.66
CA PRO A 74 -21.41 -8.80 15.18
C PRO A 74 -20.42 -8.49 14.05
N PHE A 75 -20.54 -9.16 12.91
CA PHE A 75 -19.67 -8.94 11.75
C PHE A 75 -19.94 -7.58 11.09
N TRP A 76 -21.20 -7.16 11.03
CA TRP A 76 -21.55 -5.82 10.55
C TRP A 76 -21.05 -4.72 11.49
N ILE A 77 -21.14 -4.92 12.82
CA ILE A 77 -20.56 -4.01 13.81
C ILE A 77 -19.04 -3.89 13.62
N LEU A 78 -18.35 -5.03 13.48
CA LEU A 78 -16.91 -5.04 13.24
C LEU A 78 -16.55 -4.37 11.91
N ALA A 79 -17.32 -4.59 10.84
CA ALA A 79 -17.12 -3.92 9.56
C ALA A 79 -17.26 -2.39 9.68
N VAL A 80 -18.26 -1.90 10.42
CA VAL A 80 -18.45 -0.46 10.68
C VAL A 80 -17.28 0.13 11.46
N ILE A 81 -16.76 -0.59 12.47
CA ILE A 81 -15.57 -0.17 13.24
C ILE A 81 -14.30 -0.21 12.38
N TRP A 82 -14.16 -1.20 11.49
CA TRP A 82 -12.96 -1.38 10.67
C TRP A 82 -12.92 -0.45 9.46
N PHE A 83 -14.07 -0.01 8.95
CA PHE A 83 -14.17 0.91 7.83
C PHE A 83 -13.33 2.20 8.00
N PRO A 84 -13.41 2.97 9.11
CA PRO A 84 -12.58 4.16 9.28
C PRO A 84 -11.08 3.83 9.39
N ILE A 85 -10.71 2.66 9.93
CA ILE A 85 -9.31 2.21 10.01
C ILE A 85 -8.78 1.95 8.61
N PHE A 86 -9.51 1.18 7.80
CA PHE A 86 -9.19 0.93 6.40
C PHE A 86 -9.11 2.24 5.61
N TRP A 87 -10.08 3.13 5.78
CA TRP A 87 -10.12 4.41 5.07
C TRP A 87 -8.91 5.30 5.40
N ARG A 88 -8.55 5.40 6.68
CA ARG A 88 -7.35 6.14 7.13
C ARG A 88 -6.08 5.52 6.55
N ALA A 89 -5.95 4.20 6.61
CA ALA A 89 -4.81 3.49 6.02
C ALA A 89 -4.72 3.74 4.50
N ARG A 90 -5.85 3.68 3.78
CA ARG A 90 -5.92 3.97 2.34
C ARG A 90 -5.50 5.41 2.02
N LYS A 91 -5.95 6.38 2.82
CA LYS A 91 -5.58 7.78 2.62
C LYS A 91 -4.08 8.00 2.89
N ALA A 92 -3.55 7.43 3.96
CA ALA A 92 -2.13 7.49 4.28
C ALA A 92 -1.27 6.87 3.18
N ASP A 93 -1.60 5.64 2.75
CA ASP A 93 -0.89 4.94 1.67
C ASP A 93 -0.94 5.72 0.36
N LYS A 94 -2.06 6.38 0.03
CA LYS A 94 -2.16 7.22 -1.18
C LYS A 94 -1.22 8.41 -1.12
N VAL A 95 -1.12 9.07 0.04
CA VAL A 95 -0.25 10.23 0.24
C VAL A 95 1.23 9.82 0.19
N THR A 96 1.61 8.76 0.92
CA THR A 96 2.99 8.28 0.92
C THR A 96 3.41 7.75 -0.45
N ARG A 97 2.49 7.10 -1.18
CA ARG A 97 2.75 6.64 -2.54
C ARG A 97 2.92 7.80 -3.51
N ALA A 98 2.07 8.82 -3.44
CA ALA A 98 2.20 10.00 -4.27
C ALA A 98 3.52 10.75 -4.00
N ALA A 99 3.94 10.84 -2.74
CA ALA A 99 5.23 11.42 -2.38
C ALA A 99 6.40 10.57 -2.92
N TYR A 100 6.32 9.24 -2.82
CA TYR A 100 7.33 8.33 -3.35
C TYR A 100 7.44 8.40 -4.88
N ASP A 101 6.31 8.40 -5.60
CA ASP A 101 6.29 8.46 -7.07
C ASP A 101 6.76 9.84 -7.60
N ALA A 102 6.72 10.89 -6.76
CA ALA A 102 7.26 12.20 -7.10
C ALA A 102 8.80 12.27 -6.98
N ARG A 103 9.42 11.38 -6.20
CA ARG A 103 10.88 11.39 -5.96
C ARG A 103 11.67 11.06 -7.23
N ARG A 104 12.79 11.75 -7.38
CA ARG A 104 13.73 11.71 -8.47
C ARG A 104 15.10 11.28 -7.97
N LEU A 105 15.78 10.48 -8.77
CA LEU A 105 17.13 10.00 -8.56
C LEU A 105 18.04 10.51 -9.68
N CYS A 106 19.24 10.93 -9.33
CA CYS A 106 20.32 11.19 -10.26
C CYS A 106 21.23 9.95 -10.37
N PRO A 107 21.26 9.26 -11.52
CA PRO A 107 22.06 8.04 -11.69
C PRO A 107 23.58 8.30 -11.66
N SER A 108 24.02 9.53 -11.98
CA SER A 108 25.44 9.87 -12.05
C SER A 108 26.12 9.99 -10.68
N CYS A 109 25.39 10.39 -9.64
CA CYS A 109 25.96 10.67 -8.32
C CYS A 109 25.13 10.12 -7.15
N GLY A 110 24.01 9.44 -7.42
CA GLY A 110 23.16 8.84 -6.40
C GLY A 110 22.29 9.83 -5.60
N TRP A 111 22.25 11.11 -5.98
CA TRP A 111 21.41 12.10 -5.30
C TRP A 111 19.93 11.79 -5.50
N HIS A 112 19.12 11.95 -4.45
CA HIS A 112 17.67 11.85 -4.49
C HIS A 112 17.02 12.91 -3.58
N ASP A 113 15.79 13.30 -3.89
CA ASP A 113 14.96 14.24 -3.12
C ASP A 113 14.03 13.58 -2.08
#